data_AF-A0A2J8QJI0-F1
#
_entry.id   AF-A0A2J8QJI0-F1
#
_cell.length_a   1.000
_cell.length_b   1.000
_cell.length_c   1.000
_cell.angle_alpha   90.00
_cell.angle_beta   90.00
_cell.angle_gamma   90.00
#
_symmetry.space_group_name_H-M   'P 1'
#
loop_
_entity.id
_entity.type
_entity.pdbx_description
1 polymer ?
#
loop_
_entity_poly.entity_id
_entity_poly.type
_entity_poly.pdbx_seq_one_letter_code
_entity_poly.pdbx_strand_id
1 'polypeptide(L)'
;MEYYLVKWKGWPDSTNTWEPLQNLKCPLLLQQFSNDKHNYLSQVKKGKAITPKDNNKTLKPAIAEYIVKKAKQRIALQRWQDELNRRKNHKGMIFVENTVDLEGPPSDFYYINEYKPAPGISLVNEATFGCSCTDCFFQKCCPAEAGVLLAYNKNQQIKIPPGTPIYECNSRCQCGPDCPNRIVQKGTQYSLCIFRTSNGRGWGVKTLVKIKRMSFVMEYV
;
A
#
# COMPACT_ATOMS: atom_id res chain seq x y z
N MET A 1 40.26 -4.66 -12.84
CA MET A 1 39.53 -4.12 -11.68
C MET A 1 38.16 -3.65 -12.15
N GLU A 2 37.11 -3.92 -11.39
CA GLU A 2 35.76 -3.43 -11.68
C GLU A 2 35.58 -2.02 -11.11
N TYR A 3 35.01 -1.13 -11.90
CA TYR A 3 34.68 0.25 -11.52
C TYR A 3 33.18 0.49 -11.65
N TYR A 4 32.65 1.33 -10.77
CA TYR A 4 31.24 1.73 -10.75
C TYR A 4 31.16 3.25 -10.79
N LEU A 5 30.25 3.78 -11.61
CA LEU A 5 29.92 5.21 -11.57
C LEU A 5 28.96 5.46 -10.40
N VAL A 6 29.43 6.18 -9.38
CA VAL A 6 28.71 6.36 -8.12
C VAL A 6 27.94 7.68 -8.11
N LYS A 7 26.64 7.60 -7.80
CA LYS A 7 25.80 8.76 -7.49
C LYS A 7 25.94 9.12 -6.01
N TRP A 8 26.60 10.24 -5.71
CA TRP A 8 26.74 10.74 -4.34
C TRP A 8 25.44 11.32 -3.81
N LYS A 9 25.04 10.92 -2.60
CA LYS A 9 23.82 11.41 -1.93
C LYS A 9 23.95 12.91 -1.60
N GLY A 10 22.95 13.70 -1.96
CA GLY A 10 22.91 15.14 -1.67
C GLY A 10 23.64 16.03 -2.67
N TRP A 11 24.37 15.46 -3.63
CA TRP A 11 25.12 16.21 -4.65
C TRP A 11 24.42 16.14 -6.02
N PRO A 12 24.75 17.00 -7.00
CA PRO A 12 24.24 16.87 -8.37
C PRO A 12 24.84 15.66 -9.12
N ASP A 13 24.32 15.35 -10.31
CA ASP A 13 24.84 14.25 -11.15
C ASP A 13 26.24 14.54 -11.73
N SER A 14 26.60 15.83 -11.81
CA SER A 14 27.91 16.28 -12.30
C SER A 14 29.08 15.91 -11.39
N THR A 15 28.81 15.56 -10.12
CA THR A 15 29.85 15.14 -9.17
C THR A 15 30.03 13.63 -9.13
N ASN A 16 29.37 12.87 -10.00
CA ASN A 16 29.50 11.41 -10.01
C ASN A 16 30.94 11.01 -10.38
N THR A 17 31.50 10.06 -9.63
CA THR A 17 32.88 9.59 -9.81
C THR A 17 32.90 8.10 -10.09
N TRP A 18 33.94 7.65 -10.81
CA TRP A 18 34.22 6.23 -11.01
C TRP A 18 35.00 5.71 -9.80
N GLU A 19 34.39 4.81 -9.04
CA GLU A 19 34.99 4.21 -7.85
C GLU A 19 35.29 2.72 -8.08
N PRO A 20 36.46 2.22 -7.66
CA PRO A 20 36.76 0.79 -7.68
C PRO A 20 35.88 0.04 -6.67
N LEU A 21 35.57 -1.22 -6.94
CA LEU A 21 34.72 -2.06 -6.08
C LEU A 21 35.17 -2.07 -4.61
N GLN A 22 36.47 -2.05 -4.35
CA GLN A 22 37.03 -2.07 -2.99
C GLN A 22 36.63 -0.84 -2.15
N ASN A 23 36.29 0.29 -2.78
CA ASN A 23 35.85 1.51 -2.09
C ASN A 23 34.36 1.44 -1.68
N LEU A 24 33.59 0.50 -2.23
CA LEU A 24 32.14 0.47 -2.12
C LEU A 24 31.69 -0.39 -0.94
N LYS A 25 31.40 0.26 0.19
CA LYS A 25 30.87 -0.38 1.41
C LYS A 25 29.35 -0.45 1.46
N CYS A 26 28.72 -0.78 0.32
CA CYS A 26 27.26 -0.78 0.17
C CYS A 26 26.74 -2.08 -0.46
N PRO A 27 26.88 -3.24 0.22
CA PRO A 27 26.60 -4.56 -0.36
C PRO A 27 25.15 -4.68 -0.87
N LEU A 28 24.18 -4.08 -0.17
CA LEU A 28 22.77 -4.10 -0.60
C LEU A 28 22.53 -3.34 -1.90
N LEU A 29 23.18 -2.18 -2.09
CA LEU A 29 23.06 -1.39 -3.32
C LEU A 29 23.73 -2.10 -4.50
N LEU A 30 24.90 -2.71 -4.27
CA LEU A 30 25.59 -3.51 -5.28
C LEU A 30 24.79 -4.75 -5.69
N GLN A 31 24.20 -5.44 -4.72
CA GLN A 31 23.30 -6.57 -4.97
C GLN A 31 22.08 -6.11 -5.78
N GLN A 32 21.47 -4.99 -5.41
CA GLN A 32 20.32 -4.43 -6.11
C GLN A 32 20.65 -4.03 -7.56
N PHE A 33 21.78 -3.37 -7.78
CA PHE A 33 22.30 -3.05 -9.11
C PHE A 33 22.48 -4.33 -9.96
N SER A 34 23.09 -5.36 -9.38
CA SER A 34 23.33 -6.65 -10.05
C SER A 34 22.01 -7.35 -10.41
N ASN A 35 21.03 -7.32 -9.50
CA ASN A 35 19.70 -7.87 -9.73
C ASN A 35 18.98 -7.13 -10.85
N ASP A 36 19.06 -5.81 -10.92
CA ASP A 36 18.42 -5.02 -11.99
C ASP A 36 19.03 -5.31 -13.35
N LYS A 37 20.36 -5.35 -13.41
CA LYS A 37 21.08 -5.73 -14.60
C LYS A 37 20.65 -7.12 -15.08
N HIS A 38 20.58 -8.09 -14.16
CA HIS A 38 20.16 -9.45 -14.47
C HIS A 38 18.70 -9.52 -14.95
N ASN A 39 17.78 -8.83 -14.27
CA ASN A 39 16.36 -8.79 -14.60
C ASN A 39 16.10 -8.18 -15.98
N TYR A 40 16.77 -7.07 -16.30
CA TYR A 40 16.64 -6.48 -17.63
C TYR A 40 17.14 -7.44 -18.71
N LEU A 41 18.32 -8.03 -18.50
CA LEU A 41 18.90 -8.98 -19.45
C LEU A 41 18.03 -10.23 -19.66
N SER A 42 17.39 -10.75 -18.61
CA SER A 42 16.50 -11.91 -18.72
C SER A 42 15.22 -11.59 -19.49
N GLN A 43 14.66 -10.39 -19.30
CA GLN A 43 13.50 -9.90 -20.06
C GLN A 43 13.83 -9.75 -21.56
N VAL A 44 14.97 -9.15 -21.89
CA VAL A 44 15.41 -8.98 -23.29
C VAL A 44 15.63 -10.32 -23.99
N LYS A 45 16.18 -11.33 -23.29
CA LYS A 45 16.39 -12.68 -23.83
C LYS A 45 15.09 -13.43 -24.11
N LYS A 46 14.04 -13.24 -23.30
CA LYS A 46 12.72 -13.85 -23.54
C LYS A 46 12.04 -13.34 -24.82
N GLY A 47 12.42 -12.16 -25.30
CA GLY A 47 11.85 -11.54 -26.51
C GLY A 47 12.66 -11.73 -27.80
N LYS A 48 13.81 -12.44 -27.78
CA LYS A 48 14.67 -12.64 -28.97
C LYS A 48 15.13 -14.09 -29.12
N ALA A 49 15.04 -14.62 -30.33
CA ALA A 49 15.71 -15.88 -30.71
C ALA A 49 17.23 -15.75 -30.52
N ILE A 50 17.86 -16.81 -30.04
CA ILE A 50 19.27 -16.84 -29.62
C ILE A 50 20.19 -16.57 -30.82
N THR A 51 20.89 -15.44 -30.80
CA THR A 51 22.17 -15.29 -31.52
C THR A 51 23.24 -14.84 -30.52
N PRO A 52 24.26 -15.67 -30.24
CA PRO A 52 25.33 -15.30 -29.35
C PRO A 52 26.41 -14.57 -30.15
N LYS A 53 26.78 -13.38 -29.69
CA LYS A 53 28.15 -12.87 -29.55
C LYS A 53 28.08 -11.40 -29.19
N ASP A 54 28.64 -11.05 -28.03
CA ASP A 54 29.36 -9.79 -27.87
C ASP A 54 30.13 -9.82 -26.55
N ASN A 55 31.43 -10.04 -26.67
CA ASN A 55 32.43 -9.91 -25.61
C ASN A 55 32.77 -8.44 -25.37
N ASN A 56 31.79 -7.62 -24.98
CA ASN A 56 32.06 -6.23 -24.62
C ASN A 56 31.94 -6.00 -23.12
N LYS A 57 33.07 -5.62 -22.52
CA LYS A 57 33.30 -5.30 -21.10
C LYS A 57 32.47 -4.09 -20.60
N THR A 58 31.69 -3.44 -21.46
CA THR A 58 30.99 -2.18 -21.19
C THR A 58 29.47 -2.38 -21.12
N LEU A 59 28.82 -1.76 -20.13
CA LEU A 59 27.35 -1.82 -19.98
C LEU A 59 26.68 -1.11 -21.17
N LYS A 60 25.80 -1.80 -21.92
CA LYS A 60 25.08 -1.19 -23.04
C LYS A 60 24.25 0.02 -22.55
N PRO A 61 24.18 1.15 -23.29
CA PRO A 61 23.48 2.36 -22.84
C PRO A 61 22.04 2.14 -22.37
N ALA A 62 21.27 1.29 -23.07
CA ALA A 62 19.90 0.97 -22.69
C ALA A 62 19.78 0.27 -21.32
N ILE A 63 20.75 -0.59 -20.97
CA ILE A 63 20.81 -1.25 -19.65
C ILE A 63 21.12 -0.20 -18.58
N ALA A 64 22.09 0.69 -18.85
CA ALA A 64 22.46 1.76 -17.94
C ALA A 64 21.26 2.68 -17.64
N GLU A 65 20.55 3.11 -18.69
CA GLU A 65 19.36 3.95 -18.58
C GLU A 65 18.26 3.26 -17.76
N TYR A 66 17.98 1.98 -18.03
CA TYR A 66 17.02 1.20 -17.26
C TYR A 66 17.37 1.14 -15.77
N ILE A 67 18.63 0.85 -15.43
CA ILE A 67 19.09 0.76 -14.05
C ILE A 67 18.94 2.10 -13.33
N VAL A 68 19.29 3.21 -13.99
CA VAL A 68 19.13 4.56 -13.44
C VAL A 68 17.65 4.88 -13.20
N LYS A 69 16.77 4.57 -14.18
CA LYS A 69 15.31 4.75 -14.02
C LYS A 69 14.77 3.91 -12.87
N LYS A 70 15.18 2.64 -12.76
CA LYS A 70 14.76 1.73 -11.68
C LYS A 70 15.21 2.22 -10.31
N ALA A 71 16.43 2.75 -10.19
CA ALA A 71 16.93 3.34 -8.95
C ALA A 71 16.12 4.59 -8.54
N LYS A 72 15.85 5.51 -9.48
CA LYS A 72 15.02 6.70 -9.24
C LYS A 72 13.58 6.31 -8.86
N GLN A 73 13.00 5.32 -9.54
CA GLN A 73 11.68 4.78 -9.25
C GLN A 73 11.59 4.28 -7.81
N ARG A 74 12.56 3.50 -7.31
CA ARG A 74 12.53 3.01 -5.91
C ARG A 74 12.51 4.13 -4.88
N ILE A 75 13.30 5.19 -5.10
CA ILE A 75 13.30 6.35 -4.23
C ILE A 75 11.93 7.05 -4.26
N ALA A 76 11.33 7.18 -5.44
CA ALA A 76 10.01 7.78 -5.59
C ALA A 76 8.91 6.93 -4.90
N LEU A 77 8.92 5.61 -5.08
CA LEU A 77 7.98 4.70 -4.41
C LEU A 77 8.15 4.71 -2.89
N GLN A 78 9.39 4.78 -2.39
CA GLN A 78 9.63 4.91 -0.95
C GLN A 78 9.06 6.22 -0.39
N ARG A 79 9.30 7.36 -1.06
CA ARG A 79 8.73 8.65 -0.66
C ARG A 79 7.21 8.63 -0.67
N TRP A 80 6.62 7.98 -1.67
CA TRP A 80 5.17 7.83 -1.75
C TRP A 80 4.62 6.97 -0.62
N GLN A 81 5.26 5.83 -0.31
CA GLN A 81 4.93 5.01 0.86
C GLN A 81 4.99 5.82 2.16
N ASP A 82 6.03 6.62 2.34
CA ASP A 82 6.20 7.45 3.54
C ASP A 82 5.08 8.50 3.62
N GLU A 83 4.71 9.12 2.50
CA GLU A 83 3.57 10.05 2.44
C GLU A 83 2.24 9.38 2.80
N LEU A 84 1.95 8.20 2.22
CA LEU A 84 0.75 7.43 2.54
C LEU A 84 0.66 7.12 4.04
N ASN A 85 1.78 6.70 4.66
CA ASN A 85 1.82 6.40 6.08
C ASN A 85 1.76 7.62 7.00
N ARG A 86 2.17 8.81 6.51
CA ARG A 86 1.95 10.08 7.23
C ARG A 86 0.49 10.54 7.17
N ARG A 87 -0.21 10.23 6.06
CA ARG A 87 -1.60 10.65 5.82
C ARG A 87 -2.63 9.73 6.47
N LYS A 88 -2.35 8.44 6.55
CA LYS A 88 -3.30 7.46 7.11
C LYS A 88 -3.61 7.75 8.58
N ASN A 89 -4.85 7.56 8.99
CA ASN A 89 -5.28 7.67 10.40
C ASN A 89 -5.55 6.30 11.07
N HIS A 90 -5.44 5.20 10.31
CA HIS A 90 -5.69 3.85 10.81
C HIS A 90 -4.40 3.12 11.25
N LYS A 91 -4.58 2.00 11.96
CA LYS A 91 -3.47 1.24 12.58
C LYS A 91 -2.56 0.56 11.56
N GLY A 92 -3.14 -0.16 10.60
CA GLY A 92 -2.38 -0.92 9.59
C GLY A 92 -1.39 -0.06 8.80
N MET A 93 -0.22 -0.60 8.46
CA MET A 93 0.77 0.09 7.62
C MET A 93 0.43 -0.07 6.14
N ILE A 94 0.77 0.93 5.33
CA ILE A 94 0.63 0.87 3.87
C ILE A 94 2.03 0.72 3.26
N PHE A 95 2.26 -0.34 2.51
CA PHE A 95 3.50 -0.60 1.80
C PHE A 95 3.34 -0.38 0.30
N VAL A 96 4.43 -0.08 -0.40
CA VAL A 96 4.45 0.08 -1.86
C VAL A 96 5.59 -0.74 -2.45
N GLU A 97 5.28 -1.58 -3.44
CA GLU A 97 6.30 -2.31 -4.18
C GLU A 97 6.05 -2.32 -5.69
N ASN A 98 7.11 -2.25 -6.48
CA ASN A 98 7.06 -2.51 -7.92
C ASN A 98 8.29 -3.31 -8.38
N THR A 99 8.07 -4.60 -8.59
CA THR A 99 9.07 -5.55 -9.09
C THR A 99 8.86 -5.93 -10.56
N VAL A 100 7.88 -5.32 -11.23
CA VAL A 100 7.42 -5.72 -12.57
C VAL A 100 7.93 -4.77 -13.65
N ASP A 101 7.70 -3.47 -13.50
CA ASP A 101 7.99 -2.45 -14.51
C ASP A 101 8.61 -1.18 -13.89
N LEU A 102 8.67 -0.10 -14.67
CA LEU A 102 9.23 1.20 -14.26
C LEU A 102 8.17 2.22 -13.79
N GLU A 103 6.92 1.80 -13.58
CA GLU A 103 5.85 2.70 -13.15
C GLU A 103 6.13 3.29 -11.76
N GLY A 104 6.15 4.62 -11.67
CA GLY A 104 6.33 5.35 -10.41
C GLY A 104 5.01 5.56 -9.65
N PRO A 105 5.04 6.38 -8.59
CA PRO A 105 3.82 6.83 -7.92
C PRO A 105 2.85 7.52 -8.91
N PRO A 106 1.53 7.35 -8.73
CA PRO A 106 0.54 8.11 -9.50
C PRO A 106 0.68 9.62 -9.23
N SER A 107 0.57 10.44 -10.27
CA SER A 107 0.85 11.89 -10.20
C SER A 107 -0.31 12.74 -9.65
N ASP A 108 -1.56 12.27 -9.80
CA ASP A 108 -2.77 13.02 -9.43
C ASP A 108 -3.65 12.21 -8.48
N PHE A 109 -3.03 11.67 -7.43
CA PHE A 109 -3.70 10.89 -6.40
C PHE A 109 -3.41 11.47 -5.03
N TYR A 110 -4.46 11.77 -4.29
CA TYR A 110 -4.38 12.32 -2.94
C TYR A 110 -5.07 11.36 -1.98
N TYR A 111 -4.30 10.79 -1.06
CA TYR A 111 -4.83 9.86 -0.07
C TYR A 111 -5.75 10.58 0.91
N ILE A 112 -6.98 10.08 1.04
CA ILE A 112 -7.98 10.54 2.00
C ILE A 112 -8.40 9.36 2.87
N ASN A 113 -8.75 9.63 4.13
CA ASN A 113 -9.16 8.60 5.08
C ASN A 113 -10.69 8.41 5.14
N GLU A 114 -11.42 9.47 4.82
CA GLU A 114 -12.87 9.57 4.96
C GLU A 114 -13.43 10.24 3.70
N TYR A 115 -14.74 10.17 3.50
CA TYR A 115 -15.39 10.84 2.38
C TYR A 115 -15.07 12.34 2.29
N LYS A 116 -14.80 12.81 1.07
CA LYS A 116 -14.63 14.23 0.74
C LYS A 116 -15.85 14.71 -0.05
N PRO A 117 -16.87 15.29 0.60
CA PRO A 117 -18.10 15.73 -0.08
C PRO A 117 -17.82 16.92 -1.00
N ALA A 118 -18.58 17.01 -2.09
CA ALA A 118 -18.57 18.18 -2.96
C ALA A 118 -19.28 19.38 -2.28
N PRO A 119 -18.98 20.62 -2.71
CA PRO A 119 -19.68 21.80 -2.20
C PRO A 119 -21.21 21.66 -2.31
N GLY A 120 -21.91 21.96 -1.21
CA GLY A 120 -23.37 21.83 -1.11
C GLY A 120 -23.88 20.46 -0.65
N ILE A 121 -23.01 19.45 -0.51
CA ILE A 121 -23.38 18.14 0.04
C ILE A 121 -22.98 18.09 1.52
N SER A 122 -23.96 17.94 2.40
CA SER A 122 -23.73 17.69 3.82
C SER A 122 -23.75 16.20 4.11
N LEU A 123 -22.60 15.65 4.50
CA LEU A 123 -22.55 14.33 5.13
C LEU A 123 -23.14 14.49 6.52
N VAL A 124 -24.40 14.09 6.71
CA VAL A 124 -25.05 14.10 8.03
C VAL A 124 -24.43 12.97 8.85
N ASN A 125 -23.28 13.25 9.47
CA ASN A 125 -22.60 12.33 10.38
C ASN A 125 -23.08 12.47 11.83
N GLU A 126 -24.09 13.33 12.05
CA GLU A 126 -24.73 13.48 13.35
C GLU A 126 -25.77 12.39 13.55
N ALA A 127 -25.34 11.29 14.17
CA ALA A 127 -26.26 10.28 14.67
C ALA A 127 -27.34 10.95 15.54
N THR A 128 -28.62 10.72 15.25
CA THR A 128 -29.72 11.40 15.94
C THR A 128 -29.96 10.84 17.34
N PHE A 129 -29.59 9.57 17.57
CA PHE A 129 -29.76 8.86 18.83
C PHE A 129 -28.61 7.85 19.04
N GLY A 130 -28.43 7.43 20.28
CA GLY A 130 -27.49 6.38 20.66
C GLY A 130 -28.11 5.44 21.68
N CYS A 131 -27.50 4.27 21.86
CA CYS A 131 -27.98 3.30 22.86
C CYS A 131 -27.48 3.65 24.26
N SER A 132 -28.24 3.21 25.28
CA SER A 132 -27.85 3.26 26.70
C SER A 132 -27.45 1.88 27.24
N CYS A 133 -27.03 0.97 26.37
CA CYS A 133 -26.71 -0.41 26.75
C CYS A 133 -25.48 -0.46 27.67
N THR A 134 -25.55 -1.30 28.70
CA THR A 134 -24.35 -1.72 29.45
C THR A 134 -23.62 -2.86 28.74
N ASP A 135 -24.35 -3.68 27.97
CA ASP A 135 -23.79 -4.73 27.11
C ASP A 135 -24.48 -4.72 25.74
N CYS A 136 -23.81 -4.12 24.75
CA CYS A 136 -24.34 -3.98 23.38
C CYS A 136 -24.43 -5.32 22.62
N PHE A 137 -23.83 -6.40 23.11
CA PHE A 137 -23.88 -7.70 22.44
C PHE A 137 -25.17 -8.45 22.73
N PHE A 138 -25.71 -8.31 23.94
CA PHE A 138 -26.87 -9.07 24.41
C PHE A 138 -28.15 -8.24 24.59
N GLN A 139 -28.05 -6.92 24.63
CA GLN A 139 -29.21 -6.03 24.79
C GLN A 139 -29.76 -5.53 23.45
N LYS A 140 -30.96 -4.96 23.46
CA LYS A 140 -31.51 -4.21 22.32
C LYS A 140 -30.66 -2.95 22.10
N CYS A 141 -29.87 -2.95 21.03
CA CYS A 141 -28.88 -1.94 20.71
C CYS A 141 -29.26 -1.18 19.41
N CYS A 142 -28.40 -0.29 18.92
CA CYS A 142 -28.62 0.53 17.72
C CYS A 142 -29.15 -0.24 16.49
N PRO A 143 -28.66 -1.46 16.17
CA PRO A 143 -29.22 -2.23 15.05
C PRO A 143 -30.71 -2.56 15.25
N ALA A 144 -31.11 -2.91 16.48
CA ALA A 144 -32.49 -3.27 16.79
C ALA A 144 -33.44 -2.07 16.65
N GLU A 145 -32.97 -0.87 17.00
CA GLU A 145 -33.72 0.38 16.79
C GLU A 145 -33.96 0.65 15.30
N ALA A 146 -32.97 0.32 14.45
CA ALA A 146 -33.09 0.40 13.00
C ALA A 146 -33.81 -0.81 12.37
N GLY A 147 -34.39 -1.71 13.17
CA GLY A 147 -35.12 -2.89 12.69
C GLY A 147 -34.23 -3.99 12.09
N VAL A 148 -32.92 -3.99 12.36
CA VAL A 148 -31.97 -4.97 11.83
C VAL A 148 -31.19 -5.71 12.93
N LEU A 149 -30.57 -6.83 12.56
CA LEU A 149 -29.77 -7.63 13.49
C LEU A 149 -28.37 -7.03 13.70
N LEU A 150 -27.79 -7.27 14.89
CA LEU A 150 -26.39 -6.98 15.15
C LEU A 150 -25.49 -7.66 14.09
N ALA A 151 -24.67 -6.85 13.42
CA ALA A 151 -23.88 -7.28 12.27
C ALA A 151 -22.74 -8.25 12.65
N TYR A 152 -22.20 -8.13 13.86
CA TYR A 152 -20.95 -8.77 14.25
C TYR A 152 -21.14 -9.87 15.29
N ASN A 153 -20.29 -10.90 15.24
CA ASN A 153 -20.12 -11.87 16.32
C ASN A 153 -19.04 -11.42 17.32
N LYS A 154 -18.82 -12.20 18.40
CA LYS A 154 -17.79 -11.93 19.42
C LYS A 154 -16.36 -11.90 18.88
N ASN A 155 -16.13 -12.48 17.69
CA ASN A 155 -14.83 -12.51 17.03
C ASN A 155 -14.66 -11.39 15.99
N GLN A 156 -15.52 -10.37 16.01
CA GLN A 156 -15.48 -9.22 15.10
C GLN A 156 -15.68 -9.61 13.63
N GLN A 157 -16.46 -10.66 13.38
CA GLN A 157 -16.80 -11.13 12.05
C GLN A 157 -18.25 -10.83 11.71
N ILE A 158 -18.50 -10.41 10.47
CA ILE A 158 -19.85 -10.17 9.98
C ILE A 158 -20.63 -11.49 9.90
N LYS A 159 -21.89 -11.46 10.35
CA LYS A 159 -22.81 -12.62 10.36
C LYS A 159 -24.14 -12.36 9.66
N ILE A 160 -24.33 -11.15 9.13
CA ILE A 160 -25.50 -10.76 8.35
C ILE A 160 -25.21 -10.92 6.84
N PRO A 161 -26.23 -11.20 6.00
CA PRO A 161 -26.03 -11.41 4.57
C PRO A 161 -25.77 -10.08 3.82
N PRO A 162 -25.15 -10.14 2.62
CA PRO A 162 -25.03 -8.99 1.73
C PRO A 162 -26.40 -8.32 1.48
N GLY A 163 -26.40 -7.00 1.36
CA GLY A 163 -27.63 -6.20 1.23
C GLY A 163 -28.28 -5.81 2.57
N THR A 164 -27.82 -6.35 3.70
CA THR A 164 -28.26 -5.90 5.03
C THR A 164 -27.39 -4.73 5.52
N PRO A 165 -27.97 -3.60 5.92
CA PRO A 165 -27.20 -2.47 6.42
C PRO A 165 -26.59 -2.74 7.80
N ILE A 166 -25.48 -2.06 8.09
CA ILE A 166 -24.80 -2.12 9.38
C ILE A 166 -25.06 -0.80 10.11
N TYR A 167 -25.62 -0.88 11.32
CA TYR A 167 -25.78 0.25 12.22
C TYR A 167 -24.87 0.09 13.44
N GLU A 168 -23.65 0.62 13.34
CA GLU A 168 -22.70 0.64 14.46
C GLU A 168 -23.15 1.60 15.58
N CYS A 169 -22.66 1.35 16.79
CA CYS A 169 -22.76 2.34 17.85
C CYS A 169 -21.95 3.59 17.45
N ASN A 170 -22.42 4.76 17.88
CA ASN A 170 -21.94 6.07 17.45
C ASN A 170 -21.57 6.95 18.66
N SER A 171 -21.20 8.22 18.43
CA SER A 171 -20.79 9.16 19.47
C SER A 171 -21.88 9.52 20.50
N ARG A 172 -23.17 9.28 20.20
CA ARG A 172 -24.28 9.46 21.15
C ARG A 172 -24.57 8.22 22.01
N CYS A 173 -23.89 7.11 21.78
CA CYS A 173 -24.06 5.88 22.55
C CYS A 173 -23.23 5.92 23.84
N GLN A 174 -23.75 5.36 24.94
CA GLN A 174 -23.06 5.28 26.23
C GLN A 174 -21.89 4.27 26.24
N CYS A 175 -21.84 3.35 25.27
CA CYS A 175 -20.80 2.33 25.20
C CYS A 175 -19.47 2.89 24.67
N GLY A 176 -18.37 2.46 25.29
CA GLY A 176 -17.00 2.86 24.94
C GLY A 176 -16.46 2.30 23.61
N PRO A 177 -15.18 2.56 23.29
CA PRO A 177 -14.54 2.18 22.03
C PRO A 177 -14.41 0.65 21.85
N ASP A 178 -14.36 -0.11 22.93
CA ASP A 178 -14.27 -1.58 22.89
C ASP A 178 -15.61 -2.28 22.69
N CYS A 179 -16.69 -1.52 22.49
CA CYS A 179 -18.00 -2.05 22.15
C CYS A 179 -17.90 -3.01 20.94
N PRO A 180 -18.53 -4.21 21.00
CA PRO A 180 -18.51 -5.18 19.90
C PRO A 180 -19.29 -4.71 18.67
N ASN A 181 -20.09 -3.64 18.79
CA ASN A 181 -20.78 -2.98 17.69
C ASN A 181 -20.04 -1.71 17.19
N ARG A 182 -18.70 -1.68 17.32
CA ARG A 182 -17.80 -0.64 16.76
C ARG A 182 -16.62 -1.31 16.08
N ILE A 183 -16.72 -1.59 14.78
CA ILE A 183 -15.72 -2.34 14.01
C ILE A 183 -15.18 -1.50 12.85
N VAL A 184 -16.03 -1.04 11.95
CA VAL A 184 -15.64 -0.23 10.77
C VAL A 184 -14.96 1.04 11.23
N GLN A 185 -15.58 1.75 12.20
CA GLN A 185 -15.06 3.01 12.75
C GLN A 185 -13.69 2.89 13.46
N LYS A 186 -13.18 1.68 13.70
CA LYS A 186 -11.82 1.47 14.22
C LYS A 186 -10.74 1.60 13.14
N GLY A 187 -11.15 1.67 11.88
CA GLY A 187 -10.28 1.72 10.73
C GLY A 187 -9.57 0.40 10.45
N THR A 188 -8.80 0.40 9.36
CA THR A 188 -8.04 -0.75 8.88
C THR A 188 -6.98 -1.21 9.89
N GLN A 189 -7.11 -2.47 10.34
CA GLN A 189 -6.21 -3.08 11.32
C GLN A 189 -5.02 -3.82 10.70
N TYR A 190 -5.11 -4.17 9.43
CA TYR A 190 -4.12 -5.00 8.74
C TYR A 190 -3.12 -4.15 7.97
N SER A 191 -1.85 -4.55 7.99
CA SER A 191 -0.87 -3.96 7.08
C SER A 191 -1.07 -4.50 5.67
N LEU A 192 -1.20 -3.59 4.71
CA LEU A 192 -1.50 -3.85 3.32
C LEU A 192 -0.38 -3.31 2.42
N CYS A 193 -0.26 -3.87 1.23
CA CYS A 193 0.75 -3.48 0.26
C CYS A 193 0.09 -3.19 -1.09
N ILE A 194 0.29 -1.97 -1.58
CA ILE A 194 0.04 -1.59 -2.97
C ILE A 194 1.19 -2.16 -3.80
N PHE A 195 0.88 -3.04 -4.73
CA PHE A 195 1.88 -3.74 -5.53
C PHE A 195 1.56 -3.64 -7.02
N ARG A 196 2.60 -3.62 -7.85
CA ARG A 196 2.43 -3.70 -9.31
C ARG A 196 2.14 -5.14 -9.74
N THR A 197 1.03 -5.35 -10.43
CA THR A 197 0.64 -6.68 -10.92
C THR A 197 1.50 -7.10 -12.12
N SER A 198 1.79 -8.41 -12.24
CA SER A 198 2.64 -8.96 -13.31
C SER A 198 1.91 -9.25 -14.61
N ASN A 199 0.58 -9.13 -14.63
CA ASN A 199 -0.28 -9.51 -15.76
C ASN A 199 -1.02 -8.33 -16.38
N GLY A 200 -0.48 -7.12 -16.27
CA GLY A 200 -1.00 -5.94 -16.96
C GLY A 200 -2.24 -5.29 -16.34
N ARG A 201 -2.65 -5.69 -15.12
CA ARG A 201 -3.79 -5.06 -14.40
C ARG A 201 -3.41 -3.79 -13.65
N GLY A 202 -2.20 -3.27 -13.84
CA GLY A 202 -1.70 -2.08 -13.15
C GLY A 202 -1.41 -2.33 -11.68
N TRP A 203 -1.80 -1.39 -10.82
CA TRP A 203 -1.64 -1.48 -9.37
C TRP A 203 -2.73 -2.35 -8.73
N GLY A 204 -2.37 -3.15 -7.74
CA GLY A 204 -3.29 -3.92 -6.91
C GLY A 204 -2.95 -3.80 -5.44
N VAL A 205 -3.80 -4.36 -4.57
CA VAL A 205 -3.58 -4.40 -3.11
C VAL A 205 -3.52 -5.84 -2.65
N LYS A 206 -2.51 -6.17 -1.83
CA LYS A 206 -2.36 -7.46 -1.16
C LYS A 206 -2.23 -7.25 0.35
N THR A 207 -2.68 -8.24 1.14
CA THR A 207 -2.43 -8.25 2.59
C THR A 207 -1.06 -8.85 2.89
N LEU A 208 -0.39 -8.37 3.94
CA LEU A 208 0.85 -8.94 4.47
C LEU A 208 0.63 -9.91 5.63
N VAL A 209 -0.62 -10.01 6.10
CA VAL A 209 -1.02 -10.85 7.22
C VAL A 209 -2.27 -11.64 6.86
N LYS A 210 -2.48 -12.78 7.53
CA LYS A 210 -3.69 -13.57 7.35
C LYS A 210 -4.92 -12.77 7.82
N ILE A 211 -5.90 -12.64 6.95
CA ILE A 211 -7.21 -12.05 7.28
C ILE A 211 -8.21 -13.19 7.47
N LYS A 212 -8.94 -13.16 8.59
CA LYS A 212 -9.98 -14.17 8.85
C LYS A 212 -11.17 -13.91 7.91
N ARG A 213 -11.92 -14.97 7.58
CA ARG A 213 -13.16 -14.83 6.82
C ARG A 213 -14.10 -13.85 7.54
N MET A 214 -14.91 -13.13 6.76
CA MET A 214 -15.94 -12.24 7.27
C MET A 214 -15.41 -11.10 8.15
N SER A 215 -14.14 -10.73 8.04
CA SER A 215 -13.56 -9.60 8.77
C SER A 215 -13.60 -8.31 7.96
N PHE A 216 -13.79 -7.18 8.63
CA PHE A 216 -13.61 -5.86 8.03
C PHE A 216 -12.17 -5.68 7.54
N VAL A 217 -11.99 -5.15 6.33
CA VAL A 217 -10.66 -4.94 5.73
C VAL A 217 -10.34 -3.45 5.60
N MET A 218 -11.15 -2.72 4.83
CA MET A 218 -11.05 -1.28 4.63
C MET A 218 -12.40 -0.75 4.12
N GLU A 219 -12.56 0.57 4.16
CA GLU A 219 -13.65 1.28 3.47
C GLU A 219 -13.25 1.65 2.04
N TYR A 220 -14.25 1.95 1.22
CA TYR A 220 -14.07 2.52 -0.11
C TYR A 220 -14.40 4.01 -0.03
N VAL A 221 -13.40 4.87 -0.23
CA VAL A 221 -13.45 6.33 -0.05
C VAL A 221 -12.84 7.09 -1.21
#